data_AF-A0A0N7Z4K2-F1
#
_entry.id   AF-A0A0N7Z4K2-F1
#
_cell.length_a   1.000
_cell.length_b   1.000
_cell.length_c   1.000
_cell.angle_alpha   90.00
_cell.angle_beta   90.00
_cell.angle_gamma   90.00
#
_symmetry.space_group_name_H-M   'P 1'
#
loop_
_entity.id
_entity.type
_entity.pdbx_description
1 polymer ?
#
loop_
_entity_poly.entity_id
_entity_poly.type
_entity_poly.pdbx_seq_one_letter_code
_entity_poly.pdbx_strand_id
1 'polypeptide(L)' 'MMWKYLEQLSFPLSEPEYLEHLDQVAEYLAGWGAIEQVESYIQKTRERPRQGKAVSIPIDLGDRASEWLLEDF' A
#
# COMPACT_ATOMS: atom_id res chain seq x y z
N MET A 1 -0.19 -1.22 -5.65
CA MET A 1 1.21 -1.67 -5.83
C MET A 1 1.69 -1.38 -7.26
N MET A 2 2.72 -0.55 -7.39
CA MET A 2 3.29 -0.12 -8.67
C MET A 2 4.26 -1.17 -9.25
N TRP A 3 4.58 -1.05 -10.54
CA TRP A 3 5.56 -1.91 -11.23
C TRP A 3 7.02 -1.43 -11.12
N LYS A 4 7.23 -0.26 -10.50
CA LYS A 4 8.56 0.23 -10.16
C LYS A 4 9.02 -0.41 -8.85
N TYR A 5 10.28 -0.82 -8.81
CA TYR A 5 10.92 -1.43 -7.64
C TYR A 5 12.36 -0.94 -7.52
N LEU A 6 12.93 -1.01 -6.31
CA LEU A 6 14.16 -0.33 -5.91
C LEU A 6 15.37 -0.63 -6.82
N GLU A 7 15.49 -1.86 -7.29
CA GLU A 7 16.60 -2.33 -8.12
C GLU A 7 16.57 -1.81 -9.58
N GLN A 8 15.54 -1.04 -9.96
CA GLN A 8 15.51 -0.38 -11.27
C GLN A 8 16.44 0.84 -11.28
N LEU A 9 17.24 0.97 -12.35
CA LEU A 9 18.18 2.08 -12.53
C LEU A 9 17.51 3.48 -12.44
N SER A 10 16.24 3.60 -12.81
CA SER A 10 15.47 4.84 -12.77
C SER A 10 14.39 4.84 -11.68
N PHE A 11 14.64 4.15 -10.55
CA PHE A 11 13.76 4.24 -9.39
C PHE A 11 13.86 5.65 -8.77
N PRO A 12 12.74 6.29 -8.40
CA PRO A 12 12.74 7.70 -8.03
C PRO A 12 13.23 7.97 -6.60
N LEU A 13 13.37 6.94 -5.76
CA LEU A 13 13.78 7.04 -4.36
C LEU A 13 15.09 6.29 -4.15
N SER A 14 15.89 6.74 -3.19
CA SER A 14 16.97 5.94 -2.62
C SER A 14 16.41 4.79 -1.76
N GLU A 15 17.26 3.83 -1.39
CA GLU A 15 16.89 2.74 -0.48
C GLU A 15 16.31 3.22 0.87
N PRO A 16 16.95 4.16 1.60
CA PRO A 16 16.39 4.63 2.87
C PRO A 16 15.05 5.36 2.69
N GLU A 17 14.91 6.21 1.66
CA GLU A 17 13.65 6.91 1.36
C GLU A 17 12.53 5.91 0.98
N TYR A 18 12.89 4.82 0.30
CA TYR A 18 11.93 3.79 -0.05
C TYR A 18 11.46 3.01 1.18
N LEU A 19 12.36 2.65 2.09
CA LEU A 19 12.00 2.00 3.35
C LEU A 19 11.13 2.89 4.23
N GLU A 20 11.49 4.17 4.38
CA GLU A 20 10.68 5.15 5.13
C GLU A 20 9.27 5.30 4.51
N HIS A 21 9.18 5.33 3.18
CA HIS A 21 7.88 5.35 2.51
C HIS A 21 7.07 4.07 2.76
N LEU A 22 7.70 2.89 2.77
CA LEU A 22 7.02 1.63 3.10
C LEU A 22 6.53 1.59 4.54
N ASP A 23 7.32 2.08 5.49
CA ASP A 23 6.93 2.19 6.90
C ASP A 23 5.71 3.09 7.06
N GLN A 24 5.69 4.26 6.40
CA GLN A 24 4.53 5.15 6.42
C GLN A 24 3.28 4.48 5.83
N VAL A 25 3.41 3.72 4.74
CA VAL A 25 2.28 2.96 4.18
C VAL A 25 1.80 1.89 5.17
N ALA A 26 2.72 1.19 5.85
CA ALA A 26 2.38 0.19 6.84
C ALA A 26 1.65 0.81 8.06
N GLU A 27 2.04 2.00 8.50
CA GLU A 27 1.36 2.76 9.56
C GLU A 27 -0.09 3.07 9.18
N TYR A 28 -0.35 3.55 7.96
CA TYR A 28 -1.73 3.76 7.50
C TYR A 28 -2.53 2.46 7.47
N LEU A 29 -1.96 1.38 6.94
CA LEU A 29 -2.62 0.07 6.92
C LEU A 29 -2.93 -0.44 8.34
N ALA A 30 -2.04 -0.19 9.30
CA ALA A 30 -2.25 -0.51 10.71
C ALA A 30 -3.39 0.31 11.31
N GLY A 31 -3.39 1.63 11.10
CA GLY A 31 -4.44 2.54 11.58
C GLY A 31 -5.82 2.20 11.01
N TRP A 32 -5.87 1.69 9.79
CA TRP A 32 -7.09 1.21 9.14
C TRP A 32 -7.49 -0.21 9.53
N GLY A 33 -6.65 -0.96 10.24
CA GLY A 33 -6.88 -2.38 10.52
C GLY A 33 -6.85 -3.27 9.26
N ALA A 34 -6.19 -2.82 8.19
CA ALA A 34 -6.21 -3.44 6.87
C ALA A 34 -5.04 -4.40 6.59
N ILE A 35 -4.11 -4.58 7.55
CA ILE A 35 -2.90 -5.41 7.37
C ILE A 35 -3.24 -6.82 6.88
N GLU A 36 -4.11 -7.54 7.59
CA GLU A 36 -4.45 -8.93 7.25
C GLU A 36 -5.09 -9.03 5.86
N GLN A 37 -5.93 -8.05 5.48
CA GLN A 37 -6.55 -7.99 4.16
C GLN A 37 -5.50 -7.84 3.06
N VAL A 38 -4.55 -6.92 3.23
CA VAL A 38 -3.48 -6.67 2.26
C VAL A 38 -2.56 -7.88 2.13
N GLU A 39 -2.13 -8.48 3.25
CA GLU A 39 -1.30 -9.69 3.25
C GLU A 39 -1.99 -10.85 2.54
N SER A 40 -3.25 -11.13 2.91
CA SER A 40 -4.09 -12.16 2.31
C SER A 40 -4.26 -11.94 0.80
N TYR A 41 -4.50 -10.69 0.37
CA TYR A 41 -4.63 -10.36 -1.05
C TYR A 41 -3.32 -10.62 -1.80
N ILE A 42 -2.17 -10.16 -1.27
CA ILE A 42 -0.86 -10.35 -1.90
C ILE A 42 -0.52 -11.84 -2.04
N GLN A 43 -0.81 -12.64 -1.02
CA GLN A 43 -0.54 -14.08 -1.03
C GLN A 43 -1.41 -14.85 -2.04
N LYS A 44 -2.66 -14.40 -2.25
CA LYS A 44 -3.65 -15.10 -3.09
C LYS A 44 -3.67 -14.60 -4.52
N THR A 45 -3.30 -13.35 -4.77
CA THR A 45 -3.41 -12.73 -6.10
C THR A 45 -2.40 -13.33 -7.07
N ARG A 46 -2.85 -13.60 -8.30
CA ARG A 46 -1.98 -13.96 -9.42
C ARG A 46 -1.62 -12.73 -10.25
N GLU A 47 -2.18 -11.57 -9.93
CA GLU A 47 -1.86 -10.32 -10.61
C GLU A 47 -0.45 -9.87 -10.28
N ARG A 48 0.32 -9.56 -11.33
CA ARG A 48 1.65 -8.97 -11.21
C ARG A 48 1.60 -7.55 -11.73
N PRO A 49 2.21 -6.57 -11.03
CA PRO A 49 2.32 -5.23 -11.56
C PRO A 49 3.22 -5.26 -12.80
N ARG A 50 2.79 -4.60 -13.86
CA ARG A 50 3.51 -4.54 -15.14
C ARG A 50 3.54 -3.11 -15.64
N GLN A 51 4.42 -2.78 -16.58
CA GLN A 51 4.53 -1.42 -17.10
C GLN A 51 3.16 -0.88 -17.55
N GLY A 52 2.73 0.22 -16.94
CA GLY A 52 1.43 0.86 -17.20
C GLY A 52 0.23 0.22 -16.49
N LYS A 53 0.40 -0.88 -15.73
CA LYS A 53 -0.68 -1.50 -14.94
C LYS A 53 -0.21 -1.81 -13.51
N ALA A 54 -0.74 -1.05 -12.56
CA ALA A 54 -0.61 -1.34 -11.14
C ALA A 54 -1.53 -2.50 -10.72
N VAL A 55 -1.17 -3.16 -9.61
CA VAL A 55 -2.11 -4.05 -8.89
C VAL A 55 -2.82 -3.20 -7.85
N SER A 56 -4.14 -3.06 -8.01
CA SER A 56 -5.00 -2.37 -7.06
C SER A 56 -5.49 -3.36 -6.00
N ILE A 57 -5.09 -3.14 -4.76
CA ILE A 57 -5.53 -3.96 -3.63
C ILE A 57 -6.78 -3.29 -3.06
N PRO A 58 -7.95 -3.95 -3.06
CA PRO A 58 -9.13 -3.39 -2.42
C PRO A 58 -8.92 -3.39 -0.90
N ILE A 59 -9.17 -2.24 -0.28
CA ILE A 59 -9.17 -2.08 1.17
C ILE A 59 -10.60 -1.83 1.60
N ASP A 60 -11.11 -2.65 2.52
CA ASP A 60 -12.41 -2.46 3.13
C ASP A 60 -12.22 -1.96 4.56
N LEU A 61 -12.60 -0.71 4.79
CA LEU A 61 -12.44 -0.04 6.08
C LEU A 61 -13.61 -0.32 7.05
N GLY A 62 -14.68 -0.99 6.57
CA GLY A 62 -15.91 -1.19 7.34
C GLY A 62 -16.43 0.11 7.96
N ASP A 63 -16.95 0.02 9.19
CA ASP A 63 -17.46 1.16 9.96
C ASP A 63 -16.34 2.10 10.48
N ARG A 64 -15.06 1.71 10.40
CA ARG A 64 -13.93 2.51 10.89
C ARG A 64 -13.58 3.69 9.99
N ALA A 65 -14.11 3.73 8.75
CA ALA A 65 -13.98 4.87 7.86
C ALA A 65 -14.53 6.17 8.47
N SER A 66 -15.53 6.06 9.35
CA SER A 66 -16.14 7.20 10.03
C SER A 66 -15.24 7.84 11.09
N GLU A 67 -14.30 7.10 11.68
CA GLU A 67 -13.37 7.64 12.69
C GLU A 67 -12.40 8.66 12.09
N TRP A 68 -12.06 8.52 10.80
CA TRP A 68 -11.11 9.40 10.09
C TRP A 68 -11.78 10.55 9.33
N LEU A 69 -13.04 10.40 8.88
CA LEU A 69 -13.80 11.48 8.24
C LEU A 69 -14.17 12.62 9.20
N LEU A 70 -14.09 12.38 10.51
CA LEU A 70 -14.47 13.36 11.54
C LEU A 70 -13.31 14.25 12.01
N GLU A 71 -12.07 13.92 11.71
CA GLU A 71 -10.90 14.73 12.12
C GLU A 71 -10.59 15.90 11.16
N ASP A 72 -11.32 16.02 10.05
CA ASP A 72 -11.13 17.06 9.01
C ASP A 72 -12.19 18.19 9.04
N PHE A 73 -12.91 18.38 10.16
CA PHE A 73 -13.92 19.46 10.34
C PHE A 73 -13.67 20.37 11.55
#